data_AF-A0A7I7MC24-F1
#
_entry.id   AF-A0A7I7MC24-F1
#
_cell.length_a   1.000
_cell.length_b   1.000
_cell.length_c   1.000
_cell.angle_alpha   90.00
_cell.angle_beta   90.00
_cell.angle_gamma   90.00
#
_symmetry.space_group_name_H-M   'P 1'
#
loop_
_entity.id
_entity.type
_entity.pdbx_description
1 polymer ?
#
loop_
_entity_poly.entity_id
_entity_poly.type
_entity_poly.pdbx_seq_one_letter_code
_entity_poly.pdbx_strand_id
1 'polypeptide(L)'
;MIGRDKITINFRRKSENTEFSRTYYGTVVTERLDGKLEPFGGKLIFSNFYRLILPRTLNVSDASIVTVSFGTREHARLDSAITPVYDARGGIRHYEAIVRAH
;
A
#
# COMPACT_ATOMS: atom_id res chain seq x y z
N MET A 1 3.83 14.71 0.09
CA MET A 1 2.93 15.03 1.22
C MET A 1 2.93 13.84 2.16
N ILE A 2 2.96 14.05 3.48
CA ILE A 2 2.97 12.97 4.47
C ILE A 2 1.84 13.24 5.46
N GLY A 3 0.98 12.24 5.71
CA GLY A 3 -0.12 12.36 6.65
C GLY A 3 -0.45 11.02 7.30
N ARG A 4 -0.93 11.06 8.56
CA ARG A 4 -1.54 9.90 9.18
C ARG A 4 -2.94 9.71 8.61
N ASP A 5 -3.30 8.47 8.31
CA ASP A 5 -4.58 8.15 7.67
C ASP A 5 -5.16 6.84 8.21
N LYS A 6 -6.47 6.70 8.02
CA LYS A 6 -7.20 5.46 8.22
C LYS A 6 -7.06 4.63 6.95
N ILE A 7 -6.31 3.53 7.04
CA ILE A 7 -6.05 2.62 5.92
C ILE A 7 -6.88 1.35 6.12
N THR A 8 -7.84 1.11 5.24
CA THR A 8 -8.64 -0.12 5.24
C THR A 8 -8.08 -1.10 4.22
N ILE A 9 -7.70 -2.29 4.66
CA ILE A 9 -7.17 -3.35 3.81
C ILE A 9 -8.26 -4.39 3.61
N ASN A 10 -8.58 -4.67 2.35
CA ASN A 10 -9.51 -5.72 1.97
C ASN A 10 -8.71 -7.00 1.71
N PHE A 11 -9.01 -8.01 2.51
CA PHE A 11 -8.41 -9.33 2.48
C PHE A 11 -9.37 -10.32 1.86
N ARG A 12 -8.81 -11.39 1.28
CA ARG A 12 -9.54 -12.58 0.88
C ARG A 12 -8.94 -13.77 1.61
N ARG A 13 -9.78 -14.47 2.37
CA ARG A 13 -9.36 -15.69 3.08
C ARG A 13 -9.12 -16.80 2.06
N LYS A 14 -7.96 -17.46 2.11
CA LYS A 14 -7.59 -18.50 1.15
C LYS A 14 -8.51 -19.73 1.18
N SER A 15 -9.06 -20.07 2.35
CA SER A 15 -9.88 -21.28 2.53
C SER A 15 -11.33 -21.15 2.07
N GLU A 16 -11.91 -19.95 2.15
CA GLU A 16 -13.37 -19.76 2.06
C GLU A 16 -13.78 -18.78 0.95
N ASN A 17 -12.83 -18.26 0.16
CA ASN A 17 -13.03 -17.22 -0.86
C ASN A 17 -13.84 -16.00 -0.36
N THR A 18 -13.88 -15.81 0.96
CA THR A 18 -14.66 -14.77 1.62
C THR A 18 -13.78 -13.54 1.79
N GLU A 19 -14.32 -12.38 1.41
CA GLU A 19 -13.66 -11.10 1.58
C GLU A 19 -13.99 -10.50 2.94
N PHE A 20 -12.97 -9.92 3.59
CA PHE A 20 -13.15 -9.18 4.83
C PHE A 20 -12.21 -7.98 4.87
N SER A 21 -12.65 -6.92 5.53
CA SER A 21 -11.87 -5.69 5.64
C SER A 21 -11.32 -5.55 7.05
N ARG A 22 -10.08 -5.07 7.18
CA ARG A 22 -9.56 -4.57 8.46
C ARG A 22 -8.99 -3.17 8.30
N THR A 23 -9.28 -2.33 9.27
CA THR A 23 -8.76 -0.97 9.30
C THR A 23 -7.54 -0.88 10.20
N TYR A 24 -6.52 -0.19 9.70
CA TYR A 24 -5.28 0.13 10.40
C TYR A 24 -5.04 1.63 10.34
N TYR A 25 -4.53 2.21 11.42
CA TYR A 25 -4.05 3.59 11.41
C TYR A 25 -2.57 3.57 11.03
N GLY A 26 -2.24 4.24 9.93
CA GLY A 26 -0.90 4.26 9.36
C GLY A 26 -0.52 5.63 8.82
N THR A 27 0.59 5.69 8.09
CA THR A 27 1.05 6.90 7.42
C THR A 27 0.99 6.69 5.91
N VAL A 28 0.40 7.65 5.19
CA VAL A 28 0.40 7.71 3.73
C VAL A 28 1.43 8.76 3.31
N VAL A 29 2.41 8.33 2.54
CA VAL A 29 3.42 9.20 1.92
C VAL A 29 3.09 9.30 0.45
N THR A 30 2.71 10.47 -0.02
CA THR A 30 2.58 10.77 -1.45
C THR A 30 3.94 11.18 -2.00
N GLU A 31 4.49 10.34 -2.89
CA GLU A 31 5.71 10.59 -3.64
C GLU A 31 5.36 10.84 -5.11
N ARG A 32 6.04 11.81 -5.72
CA ARG A 32 6.01 12.04 -7.17
C ARG A 32 7.25 11.37 -7.74
N LEU A 33 7.09 10.43 -8.67
CA LEU A 33 8.25 9.91 -9.38
C LEU A 33 8.61 10.92 -10.47
N ASP A 34 9.90 11.21 -10.61
CA ASP A 34 10.42 11.91 -11.79
C ASP A 34 10.07 11.11 -13.05
N GLY A 35 9.61 11.85 -14.07
CA GLY A 35 8.85 11.31 -15.19
C GLY A 35 9.54 10.16 -15.92
N LYS A 36 8.77 9.11 -16.22
CA LYS A 36 9.20 8.10 -17.20
C LYS A 36 8.91 8.64 -18.60
N LEU A 37 9.88 8.55 -19.50
CA LEU A 37 9.68 8.82 -20.93
C LEU A 37 8.66 7.81 -21.50
N GLU A 38 7.67 8.31 -22.23
CA GLU A 38 6.78 7.44 -23.00
C GLU A 38 7.59 6.59 -24.00
N PRO A 39 7.32 5.28 -24.12
CA PRO A 39 8.08 4.40 -25.00
C PRO A 39 8.00 4.78 -26.50
N PHE A 40 7.00 5.58 -26.89
CA PHE A 40 6.80 6.06 -28.27
C PHE A 40 6.39 7.53 -28.35
N GLY A 41 6.55 8.30 -27.27
CA GLY A 41 6.11 9.69 -27.18
C GLY A 41 7.17 10.59 -26.54
N GLY A 42 7.30 11.83 -27.01
CA GLY A 42 8.24 12.81 -26.45
C GLY A 42 7.80 13.42 -25.11
N LYS A 43 6.81 12.84 -24.43
CA LYS A 43 6.25 13.36 -23.19
C LYS A 43 6.71 12.54 -21.99
N LEU A 44 7.04 13.24 -20.91
CA LEU A 44 7.28 12.65 -19.60
C LEU A 44 5.94 12.32 -18.95
N ILE A 45 5.71 11.06 -18.60
CA ILE A 45 4.59 10.66 -17.75
C ILE A 45 5.04 10.74 -16.30
N PHE A 46 4.41 11.64 -15.56
CA PHE A 46 4.54 11.74 -14.11
C PHE A 46 3.45 10.90 -13.46
N SER A 47 3.84 9.79 -12.85
CA SER A 47 2.92 8.96 -12.06
C SER A 47 3.10 9.27 -10.58
N ASN A 48 2.00 9.64 -9.92
CA ASN A 48 1.98 9.73 -8.47
C ASN A 48 1.93 8.31 -7.88
N PHE A 49 2.64 8.07 -6.80
CA PHE A 49 2.51 6.84 -6.04
C PHE A 49 2.39 7.16 -4.56
N TYR A 50 1.69 6.28 -3.85
CA TYR A 50 1.48 6.36 -2.42
C TYR A 50 2.25 5.22 -1.76
N ARG A 51 3.20 5.56 -0.90
CA ARG A 51 3.82 4.60 0.02
C ARG A 51 2.98 4.56 1.29
N LEU A 52 2.47 3.38 1.61
CA LEU A 52 1.73 3.09 2.82
C LEU A 52 2.69 2.55 3.87
N ILE A 53 2.74 3.20 5.02
CA ILE A 53 3.47 2.75 6.21
C ILE A 53 2.42 2.22 7.19
N LEU A 54 2.37 0.91 7.34
CA LEU A 54 1.39 0.17 8.12
C LEU A 54 1.99 -0.27 9.47
N PRO A 55 1.19 -0.35 10.54
CA PRO A 55 1.69 -0.67 11.87
C PRO A 55 2.22 -2.11 11.95
N ARG A 56 3.19 -2.35 12.85
CA ARG A 56 3.72 -3.70 13.12
C ARG A 56 2.67 -4.72 13.60
N THR A 57 1.51 -4.26 14.06
CA THR A 57 0.37 -5.09 14.48
C THR A 57 -0.46 -5.59 13.29
N LEU A 58 -0.06 -5.26 12.06
CA LEU A 58 -0.66 -5.79 10.86
C LEU A 58 -0.56 -7.32 10.87
N ASN A 59 -1.71 -7.97 10.86
CA ASN A 59 -1.77 -9.42 10.72
C ASN A 59 -2.18 -9.77 9.29
N VAL A 60 -1.23 -10.30 8.53
CA VAL A 60 -1.41 -10.81 7.15
C VAL A 60 -1.43 -12.34 7.08
N SER A 61 -1.43 -13.06 8.21
CA SER A 61 -1.43 -14.52 8.20
C SER A 61 -2.72 -15.05 7.55
N ASP A 62 -2.55 -15.99 6.61
CA ASP A 62 -3.62 -16.77 5.96
C ASP A 62 -4.61 -16.03 5.05
N ALA A 63 -4.32 -14.79 4.67
CA ALA A 63 -5.13 -14.04 3.72
C ALA A 63 -4.31 -13.42 2.58
N SER A 64 -4.87 -13.41 1.37
CA SER A 64 -4.34 -12.59 0.28
C SER A 64 -4.95 -11.19 0.36
N ILE A 65 -4.17 -10.17 0.00
CA ILE A 65 -4.65 -8.79 -0.02
C ILE A 65 -5.23 -8.50 -1.41
N VAL A 66 -6.43 -7.95 -1.44
CA VAL A 66 -7.17 -7.66 -2.67
C VAL A 66 -7.00 -6.19 -3.06
N THR A 67 -7.35 -5.28 -2.15
CA THR A 67 -7.29 -3.83 -2.35
C THR A 67 -7.06 -3.10 -1.02
N VAL A 68 -6.70 -1.82 -1.10
CA VAL A 68 -6.54 -0.93 0.05
C VAL A 68 -7.30 0.38 -0.19
N SER A 69 -7.88 0.94 0.86
CA SER A 69 -8.58 2.23 0.83
C SER A 69 -7.98 3.16 1.88
N PHE A 70 -7.74 4.42 1.53
CA PHE A 70 -7.17 5.45 2.41
C PHE A 70 -7.56 6.84 1.91
N GLY A 71 -7.83 7.79 2.81
CA GLY A 71 -8.26 9.14 2.44
C GLY A 71 -9.48 9.11 1.50
N THR A 72 -9.33 9.68 0.31
CA THR A 72 -10.35 9.67 -0.76
C THR A 72 -10.15 8.55 -1.79
N ARG A 73 -9.18 7.66 -1.60
CA ARG A 73 -8.90 6.53 -2.49
C ARG A 73 -9.60 5.29 -1.97
N GLU A 74 -10.59 4.82 -2.71
CA GLU A 74 -11.30 3.57 -2.41
C GLU A 74 -10.84 2.45 -3.35
N HIS A 75 -10.70 1.24 -2.81
CA HIS A 75 -10.36 0.02 -3.58
C HIS A 75 -9.09 0.14 -4.43
N ALA A 76 -8.10 0.90 -3.96
CA ALA A 76 -6.84 1.07 -4.65
C ALA A 76 -6.06 -0.26 -4.72
N ARG A 77 -5.47 -0.54 -5.87
CA ARG A 77 -4.65 -1.74 -6.08
C ARG A 77 -3.23 -1.49 -5.60
N LEU A 78 -2.67 -2.49 -4.95
CA LEU A 78 -1.27 -2.51 -4.58
C LEU A 78 -0.41 -2.75 -5.83
N ASP A 79 0.61 -1.93 -6.02
CA ASP A 79 1.64 -2.10 -7.05
C ASP A 79 2.75 -3.06 -6.56
N SER A 80 2.89 -3.21 -5.25
CA SER A 80 3.84 -4.12 -4.59
C SER A 80 3.18 -4.85 -3.42
N ALA A 81 3.70 -6.03 -3.09
CA ALA A 81 3.27 -6.76 -1.89
C ALA A 81 3.55 -5.94 -0.62
N ILE A 82 2.74 -6.15 0.43
CA ILE A 82 3.03 -5.56 1.74
C ILE A 82 4.20 -6.30 2.37
N THR A 83 5.32 -5.61 2.58
CA THR A 83 6.56 -6.20 3.08
C THR A 83 6.90 -5.69 4.50
N PRO A 84 7.44 -6.54 5.37
CA PRO A 84 7.94 -6.10 6.67
C PRO A 84 9.24 -5.31 6.51
N VAL A 85 9.34 -4.21 7.25
CA VAL A 85 10.59 -3.47 7.45
C VAL A 85 11.10 -3.78 8.84
N TYR A 86 12.33 -4.27 8.92
CA TYR A 86 12.95 -4.70 10.15
C TYR A 86 13.76 -3.57 10.82
N ASP A 87 13.83 -3.61 12.15
CA ASP A 87 14.77 -2.80 12.92
C ASP A 87 16.16 -3.44 12.98
N ALA A 88 17.13 -2.75 13.61
CA ALA A 88 18.51 -3.22 13.74
C ALA A 88 18.66 -4.52 14.57
N ARG A 89 17.60 -4.96 15.27
CA ARG A 89 17.56 -6.19 16.08
C ARG A 89 16.80 -7.31 15.37
N GLY A 90 16.35 -7.10 14.13
CA GLY A 90 15.57 -8.07 13.36
C GLY A 90 14.09 -8.13 13.74
N GLY A 91 13.60 -7.22 14.59
CA GLY A 91 12.18 -7.09 14.91
C GLY A 91 11.43 -6.34 13.81
N ILE A 92 10.14 -6.64 13.60
CA ILE A 92 9.33 -5.89 12.64
C ILE A 92 9.06 -4.49 13.21
N ARG A 93 9.61 -3.47 12.54
CA ARG A 93 9.40 -2.06 12.88
C ARG A 93 8.03 -1.61 12.39
N HIS A 94 7.73 -1.87 11.13
CA HIS A 94 6.49 -1.53 10.44
C HIS A 94 6.39 -2.32 9.13
N TYR A 95 5.29 -2.19 8.41
CA TYR A 95 5.13 -2.76 7.08
C TYR A 95 5.04 -1.66 6.03
N GLU A 96 5.58 -1.90 4.83
CA GLU A 96 5.49 -0.97 3.70
C GLU A 96 4.78 -1.58 2.51
N ALA A 97 4.08 -0.73 1.76
CA ALA A 97 3.45 -1.12 0.50
C ALA A 97 3.37 0.10 -0.43
N ILE A 98 3.40 -0.15 -1.74
CA ILE A 98 3.26 0.90 -2.76
C ILE A 98 1.91 0.73 -3.46
N VAL A 99 1.19 1.83 -3.59
CA VAL A 99 -0.05 1.97 -4.36
C VAL A 99 0.21 2.96 -5.49
N ARG A 100 -0.04 2.56 -6.74
CA ARG A 100 0.04 3.47 -7.87
C ARG A 100 -1.24 4.32 -7.91
N ALA A 101 -1.07 5.64 -8.02
CA ALA A 101 -2.21 6.52 -8.27
C ALA A 101 -2.59 6.37 -9.75
N HIS A 102 -3.70 5.68 -10.01
CA HIS A 102 -4.40 5.81 -11.29
C HIS A 102 -5.27 7.07 -11.29
#